data_AF-A0A327W0Z6-F1
#
_entry.id   AF-A0A327W0Z6-F1
#
_cell.length_a   1.000
_cell.length_b   1.000
_cell.length_c   1.000
_cell.angle_alpha   90.00
_cell.angle_beta   90.00
_cell.angle_gamma   90.00
#
_symmetry.space_group_name_H-M   'P 1'
#
loop_
_entity.id
_entity.type
_entity.pdbx_description
1 polymer ?
#
loop_
_entity_poly.entity_id
_entity_poly.type
_entity_poly.pdbx_seq_one_letter_code
_entity_poly.pdbx_strand_id
1 'polypeptide(L)'
;MIVTFSISTLIQAKQELEREQKNLEKEKAAWASIRKTLDAKTAAILDQQVVHIFEESLFKYFQSVEKPDIRAILGQLQQLYLQGASASTLDQPELEGYNLADLIQDIPAVKDIADLPFVVEIIRLSIIADAAIYHQKAYVGNGGCTALELILVFLSWGLSDSSNGVNTQEHYQACYKIFYWLIETPTAVAEKYSQFDPYVLFTCLYGNGYGDYTAVAPFHDKVSMAMASLGFIPYNEWSRERWWWDIGTLAWDLGQQKAPWLPLFFPYEHELLQPFLHSWKKYLTPDALKAMINNFSGTTTGRKTFKTYFSQGPHWLTAIIIQDIPDIIFELVRRNEVYLLAPFLKTHKRKLGSLRNENGQSLLEYATATRNVKEKTIQLIREARLT
;
A
#
# COMPACT_ATOMS: atom_id res chain seq x y z
N MET A 1 -7.17 -10.98 -17.56
CA MET A 1 -7.41 -9.62 -18.06
C MET A 1 -6.40 -8.71 -17.36
N ILE A 2 -5.63 -7.88 -18.07
CA ILE A 2 -4.68 -6.97 -17.42
C ILE A 2 -5.49 -5.77 -16.93
N VAL A 3 -5.45 -5.45 -15.63
CA VAL A 3 -6.15 -4.29 -15.06
C VAL A 3 -5.45 -3.04 -15.57
N THR A 4 -6.12 -2.16 -16.29
CA THR A 4 -5.54 -0.88 -16.72
C THR A 4 -5.48 0.10 -15.57
N PHE A 5 -4.37 0.82 -15.42
CA PHE A 5 -4.30 1.96 -14.49
C PHE A 5 -5.35 3.00 -14.92
N SER A 6 -6.37 3.19 -14.10
CA SER A 6 -7.49 4.07 -14.41
C SER A 6 -7.27 5.45 -13.82
N ILE A 7 -7.01 6.44 -14.68
CA ILE A 7 -6.87 7.84 -14.26
C ILE A 7 -8.15 8.36 -13.60
N SER A 8 -9.33 7.94 -14.07
CA SER A 8 -10.59 8.31 -13.43
C SER A 8 -10.69 7.72 -12.01
N THR A 9 -10.24 6.48 -11.81
CA THR A 9 -10.21 5.86 -10.47
C THR A 9 -9.21 6.55 -9.55
N LEU A 10 -8.04 6.96 -10.07
CA LEU A 10 -7.07 7.77 -9.32
C LEU A 10 -7.69 9.09 -8.86
N ILE A 11 -8.37 9.81 -9.77
CA ILE A 11 -9.03 11.08 -9.45
C ILE A 11 -10.11 10.87 -8.39
N GLN A 12 -10.93 9.84 -8.53
CA GLN A 12 -11.97 9.51 -7.55
C GLN A 12 -11.39 9.18 -6.18
N ALA A 13 -10.37 8.33 -6.10
CA ALA A 13 -9.71 7.96 -4.85
C ALA A 13 -9.07 9.19 -4.17
N LYS A 14 -8.43 10.07 -4.95
CA LYS A 14 -7.86 11.31 -4.44
C LYS A 14 -8.94 12.26 -3.88
N GLN A 15 -10.03 12.46 -4.63
CA GLN A 15 -11.14 13.32 -4.19
C GLN A 15 -11.84 12.76 -2.93
N GLU A 16 -12.00 11.44 -2.86
CA GLU A 16 -12.55 10.77 -1.68
C GLU A 16 -11.64 10.99 -0.46
N LEU A 17 -10.34 10.71 -0.59
CA LEU A 17 -9.34 10.96 0.44
C LEU A 17 -9.36 12.41 0.94
N GLU A 18 -9.27 13.38 0.02
CA GLU A 18 -9.28 14.81 0.36
C GLU A 18 -10.56 15.23 1.08
N ARG A 19 -11.71 14.69 0.65
CA ARG A 19 -13.01 14.97 1.29
C ARG A 19 -13.05 14.41 2.71
N GLU A 20 -12.71 13.14 2.90
CA GLU A 20 -12.75 12.48 4.21
C GLU A 20 -11.79 13.14 5.19
N GLN A 21 -10.55 13.43 4.77
CA GLN A 21 -9.56 14.12 5.60
C GLN A 21 -10.03 15.54 5.96
N LYS A 22 -10.55 16.31 5.00
CA LYS A 22 -11.04 17.66 5.26
C LYS A 22 -12.21 17.68 6.25
N ASN A 23 -13.14 16.72 6.13
CA ASN A 23 -14.25 16.60 7.07
C ASN A 23 -13.75 16.25 8.46
N LEU A 24 -12.84 15.28 8.57
CA LEU A 24 -12.25 14.87 9.83
C LEU A 24 -11.50 16.01 10.53
N GLU A 25 -10.68 16.76 9.80
CA GLU A 25 -9.93 17.91 10.35
C GLU A 25 -10.85 19.05 10.79
N LYS A 26 -11.96 19.27 10.09
CA LYS A 26 -12.99 20.23 10.52
C LYS A 26 -13.62 19.80 11.86
N GLU A 27 -13.93 18.52 12.02
CA GLU A 27 -14.53 18.00 13.25
C GLU A 27 -13.52 17.97 14.41
N LYS A 28 -12.27 17.58 14.16
CA LYS A 28 -11.15 17.71 15.11
C LYS A 28 -10.98 19.14 15.59
N ALA A 29 -10.99 20.11 14.69
CA ALA A 29 -10.86 21.53 15.06
C ALA A 29 -12.04 22.01 15.93
N ALA A 30 -13.26 21.55 15.64
CA ALA A 30 -14.43 21.86 16.45
C ALA A 30 -14.33 21.25 17.86
N TRP A 31 -13.97 19.97 17.95
CA TRP A 31 -13.72 19.30 19.24
C TRP A 31 -12.60 19.97 20.02
N ALA A 32 -11.47 20.29 19.38
CA ALA A 32 -10.34 20.96 20.01
C ALA A 32 -10.71 22.34 20.55
N SER A 33 -11.62 23.05 19.89
CA SER A 33 -12.16 24.32 20.40
C SER A 33 -12.98 24.14 21.67
N ILE A 34 -13.76 23.06 21.78
CA ILE A 34 -14.51 22.71 23.00
C ILE A 34 -13.53 22.34 24.11
N ARG A 35 -12.57 21.45 23.83
CA ARG A 35 -11.56 21.02 24.80
C ARG A 35 -10.83 22.20 25.45
N LYS A 36 -10.50 23.23 24.67
CA LYS A 36 -9.79 24.43 25.15
C LYS A 36 -10.58 25.29 26.14
N THR A 37 -11.90 25.10 26.26
CA THR A 37 -12.71 25.85 27.24
C THR A 37 -12.75 25.20 28.62
N LEU A 38 -12.29 23.94 28.72
CA LEU A 38 -12.27 23.19 29.97
C LEU A 38 -11.06 23.54 30.82
N ASP A 39 -11.25 23.57 32.15
CA ASP A 39 -10.13 23.53 33.08
C ASP A 39 -9.53 22.11 33.17
N ALA A 40 -8.28 22.01 33.61
CA ALA A 40 -7.53 20.75 33.65
C ALA A 40 -8.19 19.67 34.52
N LYS A 41 -8.92 20.03 35.58
CA LYS A 41 -9.56 19.06 36.48
C LYS A 41 -10.81 18.48 35.81
N THR A 42 -11.64 19.31 35.20
CA THR A 42 -12.82 18.85 34.44
C THR A 42 -12.41 17.98 33.27
N ALA A 43 -11.39 18.41 32.52
CA ALA A 43 -10.77 17.64 31.45
C ALA A 43 -10.34 16.23 31.90
N ALA A 44 -9.59 16.12 33.00
CA ALA A 44 -9.12 14.83 33.51
C ALA A 44 -10.26 13.89 33.93
N ILE A 45 -11.35 14.42 34.52
CA ILE A 45 -12.51 13.60 34.90
C ILE A 45 -13.20 13.03 33.64
N LEU A 46 -13.40 13.87 32.62
CA LEU A 46 -14.01 13.44 31.36
C LEU A 46 -13.17 12.40 30.63
N ASP A 47 -11.85 12.60 30.58
CA ASP A 47 -10.91 11.65 29.97
C ASP A 47 -10.94 10.30 30.70
N GLN A 48 -10.97 10.31 32.04
CA GLN A 48 -11.08 9.09 32.84
C GLN A 48 -12.40 8.35 32.60
N GLN A 49 -13.50 9.06 32.32
CA GLN A 49 -14.76 8.43 31.94
C GLN A 49 -14.69 7.78 30.56
N VAL A 50 -13.97 8.39 29.60
CA VAL A 50 -13.70 7.77 28.29
C VAL A 50 -12.91 6.48 28.45
N VAL A 51 -11.82 6.51 29.24
CA VAL A 51 -11.01 5.32 29.56
C VAL A 51 -11.87 4.23 30.16
N HIS A 52 -12.67 4.55 31.18
CA HIS A 52 -13.56 3.58 31.82
C HIS A 52 -14.54 2.95 30.82
N ILE A 53 -15.16 3.74 29.93
CA ILE A 53 -16.10 3.18 28.95
C ILE A 53 -15.38 2.27 27.94
N PHE A 54 -14.18 2.64 27.49
CA PHE A 54 -13.38 1.81 26.59
C PHE A 54 -12.99 0.48 27.25
N GLU A 55 -12.37 0.54 28.42
CA GLU A 55 -11.78 -0.61 29.09
C GLU A 55 -12.81 -1.53 29.75
N GLU A 56 -13.93 -0.99 30.22
CA GLU A 56 -14.94 -1.78 30.93
C GLU A 56 -16.17 -2.12 30.10
N SER A 57 -16.63 -1.20 29.23
CA SER A 57 -17.88 -1.43 28.47
C SER A 57 -17.59 -1.96 27.08
N LEU A 58 -16.69 -1.30 26.35
CA LEU A 58 -16.37 -1.66 24.98
C LEU A 58 -15.57 -2.97 24.92
N PHE A 59 -14.56 -3.15 25.79
CA PHE A 59 -13.88 -4.43 25.90
C PHE A 59 -14.83 -5.59 26.24
N LYS A 60 -15.78 -5.38 27.16
CA LYS A 60 -16.80 -6.40 27.51
C LYS A 60 -17.70 -6.76 26.34
N TYR A 61 -18.00 -5.82 25.43
CA TYR A 61 -18.75 -6.12 24.21
C TYR A 61 -18.07 -7.18 23.33
N PHE A 62 -16.74 -7.20 23.29
CA PHE A 62 -15.99 -8.17 22.51
C PHE A 62 -15.70 -9.48 23.28
N GLN A 63 -15.53 -9.42 24.61
CA GLN A 63 -15.14 -10.58 25.42
C GLN A 63 -16.29 -11.35 26.08
N SER A 64 -17.44 -10.71 26.31
CA SER A 64 -18.52 -11.28 27.13
C SER A 64 -19.54 -12.05 26.31
N VAL A 65 -20.11 -13.10 26.91
CA VAL A 65 -21.27 -13.82 26.35
C VAL A 65 -22.50 -12.92 26.32
N GLU A 66 -22.72 -12.17 27.40
CA GLU A 66 -23.75 -11.12 27.49
C GLU A 66 -23.13 -9.78 27.07
N LYS A 67 -23.35 -9.41 25.80
CA LYS A 67 -22.80 -8.19 25.22
C LYS A 67 -23.60 -6.97 25.69
N PRO A 68 -22.95 -5.91 26.20
CA PRO A 68 -23.60 -4.61 26.38
C PRO A 68 -24.13 -4.06 25.04
N ASP A 69 -25.13 -3.19 25.08
CA ASP A 69 -25.64 -2.54 23.88
C ASP A 69 -24.60 -1.54 23.32
N ILE A 70 -24.04 -1.84 22.14
CA ILE A 70 -23.06 -0.98 21.48
C ILE A 70 -23.60 0.43 21.18
N ARG A 71 -24.92 0.58 20.99
CA ARG A 71 -25.56 1.88 20.76
C ARG A 71 -25.55 2.73 22.02
N ALA A 72 -25.74 2.09 23.18
CA ALA A 72 -25.64 2.75 24.47
C ALA A 72 -24.19 3.19 24.74
N ILE A 73 -23.21 2.34 24.43
CA ILE A 73 -21.78 2.68 24.53
C ILE A 73 -21.44 3.88 23.64
N LEU A 74 -21.83 3.83 22.35
CA LEU A 74 -21.63 4.95 21.43
C LEU A 74 -22.29 6.23 21.96
N GLY A 75 -23.53 6.15 22.45
CA GLY A 75 -24.24 7.30 23.01
C GLY A 75 -23.51 7.94 24.19
N GLN A 76 -22.95 7.14 25.10
CA GLN A 76 -22.16 7.65 26.22
C GLN A 76 -20.87 8.33 25.74
N LEU A 77 -20.11 7.69 24.84
CA LEU A 77 -18.89 8.27 24.28
C LEU A 77 -19.17 9.56 23.51
N GLN A 78 -20.24 9.61 22.71
CA GLN A 78 -20.68 10.83 22.02
C GLN A 78 -20.95 11.97 22.99
N GLN A 79 -21.64 11.72 24.10
CA GLN A 79 -21.89 12.76 25.11
C GLN A 79 -20.61 13.28 25.74
N LEU A 80 -19.65 12.40 26.03
CA LEU A 80 -18.35 12.80 26.59
C LEU A 80 -17.52 13.60 25.59
N TYR A 81 -17.44 13.16 24.33
CA TYR A 81 -16.70 13.87 23.29
C TYR A 81 -17.33 15.24 22.97
N LEU A 82 -18.67 15.36 23.00
CA LEU A 82 -19.35 16.66 22.91
C LEU A 82 -19.02 17.61 24.07
N GLN A 83 -18.65 17.07 25.23
CA GLN A 83 -18.18 17.84 26.38
C GLN A 83 -16.67 18.13 26.34
N GLY A 84 -15.95 17.62 25.33
CA GLY A 84 -14.50 17.82 25.19
C GLY A 84 -13.65 16.79 25.93
N ALA A 85 -14.17 15.58 26.21
CA ALA A 85 -13.34 14.45 26.64
C ALA A 85 -12.34 14.05 25.53
N SER A 86 -11.16 13.55 25.91
CA SER A 86 -10.11 13.11 25.00
C SER A 86 -9.88 11.59 25.06
N ALA A 87 -9.56 11.02 23.90
CA ALA A 87 -9.13 9.63 23.75
C ALA A 87 -7.59 9.48 23.77
N SER A 88 -6.84 10.57 23.94
CA SER A 88 -5.37 10.57 24.01
C SER A 88 -4.82 9.79 25.20
N THR A 89 -5.61 9.69 26.27
CA THR A 89 -5.25 9.02 27.53
C THR A 89 -5.63 7.55 27.58
N LEU A 90 -6.25 6.99 26.53
CA LEU A 90 -6.42 5.55 26.43
C LEU A 90 -5.05 4.88 26.43
N ASP A 91 -4.99 3.67 27.00
CA ASP A 91 -3.72 3.01 27.26
C ASP A 91 -2.89 2.82 25.99
N GLN A 92 -1.57 2.90 26.15
CA GLN A 92 -0.62 2.95 25.04
C GLN A 92 0.19 1.65 24.85
N PRO A 93 0.59 0.90 25.90
CA PRO A 93 1.30 -0.36 25.75
C PRO A 93 0.40 -1.50 25.27
N GLU A 94 1.05 -2.55 24.74
CA GLU A 94 0.41 -3.71 24.11
C GLU A 94 -0.22 -4.71 25.10
N LEU A 95 -0.13 -4.49 26.42
CA LEU A 95 -0.48 -5.51 27.43
C LEU A 95 -1.42 -5.02 28.53
N GLU A 96 -1.71 -3.72 28.58
CA GLU A 96 -2.57 -3.09 29.59
C GLU A 96 -3.63 -2.25 28.86
N GLY A 97 -4.84 -2.21 29.42
CA GLY A 97 -5.97 -1.44 28.90
C GLY A 97 -6.57 -1.96 27.58
N TYR A 98 -7.59 -1.25 27.10
CA TYR A 98 -8.24 -1.47 25.81
C TYR A 98 -8.29 -0.14 25.05
N ASN A 99 -7.53 -0.04 23.97
CA ASN A 99 -7.31 1.21 23.25
C ASN A 99 -7.91 1.20 21.83
N LEU A 100 -7.67 2.26 21.06
CA LEU A 100 -8.21 2.38 19.70
C LEU A 100 -7.66 1.31 18.74
N ALA A 101 -6.40 0.89 18.89
CA ALA A 101 -5.83 -0.16 18.08
C ALA A 101 -6.48 -1.51 18.41
N ASP A 102 -6.75 -1.82 19.69
CA ASP A 102 -7.49 -3.04 20.07
C ASP A 102 -8.91 -3.03 19.48
N LEU A 103 -9.60 -1.89 19.53
CA LEU A 103 -10.91 -1.73 18.89
C LEU A 103 -10.88 -1.98 17.38
N ILE A 104 -9.82 -1.52 16.70
CA ILE A 104 -9.62 -1.82 15.28
C ILE A 104 -9.32 -3.30 15.08
N GLN A 105 -8.47 -3.90 15.92
CA GLN A 105 -8.12 -5.32 15.87
C GLN A 105 -9.38 -6.21 15.98
N ASP A 106 -10.35 -5.78 16.78
CA ASP A 106 -11.60 -6.49 17.03
C ASP A 106 -12.70 -6.30 15.97
N ILE A 107 -12.46 -5.50 14.90
CA ILE A 107 -13.43 -5.35 13.80
C ILE A 107 -13.91 -6.72 13.26
N PRO A 108 -13.05 -7.72 12.98
CA PRO A 108 -13.48 -9.04 12.52
C PRO A 108 -14.32 -9.85 13.55
N ALA A 109 -14.29 -9.45 14.82
CA ALA A 109 -15.07 -10.09 15.88
C ALA A 109 -16.53 -9.60 15.94
N VAL A 110 -16.90 -8.56 15.19
CA VAL A 110 -18.27 -8.03 15.13
C VAL A 110 -19.18 -8.97 14.33
N LYS A 111 -19.80 -9.94 15.01
CA LYS A 111 -20.66 -10.93 14.35
C LYS A 111 -22.03 -10.40 13.91
N ASP A 112 -22.56 -9.41 14.62
CA ASP A 112 -23.78 -8.71 14.19
C ASP A 112 -23.39 -7.54 13.27
N ILE A 113 -23.63 -7.68 11.97
CA ILE A 113 -23.31 -6.65 10.98
C ILE A 113 -24.07 -5.34 11.25
N ALA A 114 -25.21 -5.38 11.93
CA ALA A 114 -25.93 -4.17 12.33
C ALA A 114 -25.16 -3.36 13.38
N ASP A 115 -24.24 -3.97 14.11
CA ASP A 115 -23.42 -3.31 15.12
C ASP A 115 -22.18 -2.62 14.53
N LEU A 116 -21.70 -3.10 13.38
CA LEU A 116 -20.48 -2.62 12.73
C LEU A 116 -20.47 -1.10 12.46
N PRO A 117 -21.56 -0.45 11.99
CA PRO A 117 -21.58 1.01 11.84
C PRO A 117 -21.35 1.78 13.15
N PHE A 118 -21.80 1.24 14.29
CA PHE A 118 -21.58 1.89 15.59
C PHE A 118 -20.12 1.77 16.02
N VAL A 119 -19.50 0.60 15.82
CA VAL A 119 -18.06 0.41 16.06
C VAL A 119 -17.23 1.37 15.22
N VAL A 120 -17.54 1.49 13.92
CA VAL A 120 -16.87 2.44 13.00
C VAL A 120 -17.03 3.89 13.46
N GLU A 121 -18.19 4.27 13.99
CA GLU A 121 -18.40 5.62 14.52
C GLU A 121 -17.64 5.86 15.83
N ILE A 122 -17.54 4.87 16.72
CA ILE A 122 -16.69 4.97 17.93
C ILE A 122 -15.23 5.22 17.53
N ILE A 123 -14.71 4.47 16.54
CA ILE A 123 -13.35 4.66 16.00
C ILE A 123 -13.19 6.10 15.48
N ARG A 124 -14.12 6.56 14.64
CA ARG A 124 -14.09 7.91 14.06
C ARG A 124 -14.07 8.99 15.12
N LEU A 125 -14.96 8.90 16.11
CA LEU A 125 -15.07 9.87 17.19
C LEU A 125 -13.84 9.89 18.08
N SER A 126 -13.21 8.74 18.30
CA SER A 126 -11.97 8.65 19.08
C SER A 126 -10.81 9.32 18.36
N ILE A 127 -10.72 9.18 17.03
CA ILE A 127 -9.76 9.92 16.21
C ILE A 127 -10.02 11.44 16.26
N ILE A 128 -11.29 11.86 16.26
CA ILE A 128 -11.68 13.27 16.43
C ILE A 128 -11.29 13.79 17.81
N ALA A 129 -11.43 12.96 18.84
CA ALA A 129 -11.10 13.25 20.23
C ALA A 129 -9.61 13.06 20.57
N ASP A 130 -8.74 13.13 19.55
CA ASP A 130 -7.28 13.11 19.68
C ASP A 130 -6.71 11.79 20.23
N ALA A 131 -7.29 10.65 19.86
CA ALA A 131 -6.67 9.36 20.13
C ALA A 131 -5.20 9.33 19.65
N ALA A 132 -4.31 8.77 20.48
CA ALA A 132 -2.89 8.72 20.19
C ALA A 132 -2.55 7.61 19.18
N ILE A 133 -3.06 7.73 17.94
CA ILE A 133 -3.08 6.67 16.90
C ILE A 133 -1.70 6.08 16.53
N TYR A 134 -0.62 6.79 16.84
CA TYR A 134 0.77 6.38 16.58
C TYR A 134 1.40 5.63 17.75
N HIS A 135 0.85 5.79 18.96
CA HIS A 135 1.40 5.24 20.20
C HIS A 135 0.53 4.11 20.75
N GLN A 136 -0.77 4.16 20.52
CA GLN A 136 -1.72 3.10 20.88
C GLN A 136 -1.51 1.90 19.97
N LYS A 137 -1.21 0.76 20.58
CA LYS A 137 -0.94 -0.50 19.89
C LYS A 137 -1.82 -1.60 20.44
N ALA A 138 -2.31 -2.44 19.54
CA ALA A 138 -2.94 -3.70 19.89
C ALA A 138 -1.89 -4.78 20.04
N TYR A 139 -2.17 -5.78 20.89
CA TYR A 139 -1.27 -6.92 21.06
C TYR A 139 -1.21 -7.79 19.80
N VAL A 140 -0.05 -7.76 19.13
CA VAL A 140 0.27 -8.62 17.99
C VAL A 140 1.72 -9.08 18.10
N GLY A 141 1.94 -10.29 18.60
CA GLY A 141 3.29 -10.84 18.78
C GLY A 141 4.12 -10.05 19.81
N ASN A 142 5.38 -9.76 19.50
CA ASN A 142 6.35 -9.16 20.45
C ASN A 142 6.56 -7.64 20.28
N GLY A 143 5.71 -6.93 19.52
CA GLY A 143 5.91 -5.49 19.26
C GLY A 143 4.69 -4.71 18.77
N GLY A 144 3.51 -5.33 18.88
CA GLY A 144 2.21 -4.73 18.66
C GLY A 144 1.96 -4.23 17.24
N CYS A 145 0.73 -3.79 17.00
CA CYS A 145 0.37 -3.10 15.76
C CYS A 145 -0.46 -1.86 16.07
N THR A 146 -0.10 -0.76 15.41
CA THR A 146 -0.88 0.48 15.44
C THR A 146 -2.17 0.34 14.63
N ALA A 147 -3.08 1.29 14.82
CA ALA A 147 -4.33 1.39 14.09
C ALA A 147 -4.14 1.30 12.56
N LEU A 148 -3.16 2.03 12.01
CA LEU A 148 -2.91 2.05 10.57
C LEU A 148 -2.35 0.71 10.08
N GLU A 149 -1.43 0.09 10.83
CA GLU A 149 -0.88 -1.23 10.48
C GLU A 149 -1.98 -2.29 10.40
N LEU A 150 -2.86 -2.36 11.39
CA LEU A 150 -3.98 -3.30 11.43
C LEU A 150 -4.92 -3.12 10.24
N ILE A 151 -5.32 -1.88 9.95
CA ILE A 151 -6.18 -1.58 8.79
C ILE A 151 -5.50 -2.00 7.48
N LEU A 152 -4.20 -1.77 7.32
CA LEU A 152 -3.47 -2.20 6.12
C LEU A 152 -3.36 -3.72 6.03
N VAL A 153 -3.17 -4.42 7.15
CA VAL A 153 -3.20 -5.89 7.20
C VAL A 153 -4.55 -6.40 6.72
N PHE A 154 -5.67 -5.92 7.29
CA PHE A 154 -7.01 -6.32 6.88
C PHE A 154 -7.29 -6.03 5.40
N LEU A 155 -6.89 -4.85 4.93
CA LEU A 155 -7.06 -4.47 3.53
C LEU A 155 -6.14 -5.26 2.61
N SER A 156 -5.00 -5.76 3.06
CA SER A 156 -4.06 -6.51 2.20
C SER A 156 -4.44 -8.00 2.03
N TRP A 157 -5.07 -8.62 3.02
CA TRP A 157 -5.34 -10.08 3.01
C TRP A 157 -6.53 -10.51 2.15
N GLY A 158 -7.43 -9.57 1.83
CA GLY A 158 -8.72 -9.89 1.20
C GLY A 158 -9.69 -10.54 2.19
N LEU A 159 -10.76 -11.15 1.67
CA LEU A 159 -11.74 -11.83 2.52
C LEU A 159 -11.17 -13.17 3.02
N SER A 160 -11.03 -13.34 4.33
CA SER A 160 -10.40 -14.51 4.94
C SER A 160 -11.25 -15.06 6.09
N ASP A 161 -11.44 -16.38 6.10
CA ASP A 161 -12.07 -17.09 7.23
C ASP A 161 -11.11 -17.32 8.41
N SER A 162 -9.88 -16.81 8.32
CA SER A 162 -8.95 -16.86 9.44
C SER A 162 -9.49 -16.06 10.63
N SER A 163 -9.17 -16.49 11.86
CA SER A 163 -9.65 -15.85 13.09
C SER A 163 -9.28 -14.37 13.19
N ASN A 164 -8.23 -13.95 12.48
CA ASN A 164 -7.68 -12.60 12.50
C ASN A 164 -7.93 -11.87 11.17
N GLY A 165 -8.74 -12.44 10.28
CA GLY A 165 -9.04 -11.91 8.97
C GLY A 165 -10.44 -11.32 8.89
N VAL A 166 -10.60 -10.32 8.02
CA VAL A 166 -11.92 -9.80 7.67
C VAL A 166 -12.63 -10.80 6.76
N ASN A 167 -13.80 -11.30 7.15
CA ASN A 167 -14.48 -12.38 6.43
C ASN A 167 -15.71 -11.95 5.61
N THR A 168 -16.17 -10.69 5.74
CA THR A 168 -17.29 -10.17 4.93
C THR A 168 -16.95 -8.86 4.22
N GLN A 169 -17.71 -8.53 3.17
CA GLN A 169 -17.53 -7.27 2.44
C GLN A 169 -17.85 -6.04 3.31
N GLU A 170 -18.78 -6.15 4.26
CA GLU A 170 -19.16 -5.06 5.15
C GLU A 170 -18.02 -4.69 6.09
N HIS A 171 -17.38 -5.68 6.71
CA HIS A 171 -16.16 -5.49 7.50
C HIS A 171 -15.03 -4.88 6.66
N TYR A 172 -14.89 -5.34 5.42
CA TYR A 172 -13.86 -4.85 4.52
C TYR A 172 -14.12 -3.38 4.14
N GLN A 173 -15.37 -3.03 3.85
CA GLN A 173 -15.79 -1.66 3.59
C GLN A 173 -15.62 -0.75 4.81
N ALA A 174 -15.84 -1.27 6.02
CA ALA A 174 -15.55 -0.56 7.27
C ALA A 174 -14.04 -0.23 7.37
N CYS A 175 -13.17 -1.22 7.14
CA CYS A 175 -11.72 -1.01 7.15
C CYS A 175 -11.28 0.01 6.08
N TYR A 176 -11.86 -0.06 4.88
CA TYR A 176 -11.58 0.88 3.79
C TYR A 176 -11.99 2.32 4.15
N LYS A 177 -13.11 2.49 4.84
CA LYS A 177 -13.54 3.81 5.33
C LYS A 177 -12.59 4.36 6.38
N ILE A 178 -12.17 3.53 7.33
CA ILE A 178 -11.24 3.91 8.41
C ILE A 178 -9.86 4.28 7.87
N PHE A 179 -9.39 3.59 6.82
CA PHE A 179 -8.10 3.88 6.17
C PHE A 179 -7.94 5.37 5.83
N TYR A 180 -8.99 6.02 5.29
CA TYR A 180 -8.93 7.44 4.93
C TYR A 180 -8.78 8.40 6.12
N TRP A 181 -9.14 7.96 7.32
CA TRP A 181 -8.98 8.76 8.54
C TRP A 181 -7.59 8.63 9.17
N LEU A 182 -6.88 7.55 8.84
CA LEU A 182 -5.58 7.20 9.44
C LEU A 182 -4.39 7.51 8.53
N ILE A 183 -4.56 7.37 7.20
CA ILE A 183 -3.46 7.56 6.26
C ILE A 183 -3.11 9.05 6.11
N GLU A 184 -1.82 9.34 6.13
CA GLU A 184 -1.26 10.68 5.94
C GLU A 184 -0.18 10.68 4.85
N THR A 185 0.41 11.83 4.55
CA THR A 185 1.52 11.92 3.58
C THR A 185 2.75 11.10 4.02
N PRO A 186 3.61 10.67 3.08
CA PRO A 186 4.83 9.93 3.41
C PRO A 186 5.73 10.65 4.43
N THR A 187 5.86 11.97 4.35
CA THR A 187 6.65 12.76 5.31
C THR A 187 6.07 12.70 6.72
N ALA A 188 4.76 12.92 6.85
CA ALA A 188 4.08 12.87 8.15
C ALA A 188 4.12 11.46 8.75
N VAL A 189 3.98 10.43 7.92
CA VAL A 189 4.15 9.03 8.36
C VAL A 189 5.58 8.78 8.82
N ALA A 190 6.60 9.19 8.07
CA ALA A 190 8.00 8.97 8.46
C ALA A 190 8.40 9.70 9.75
N GLU A 191 7.80 10.86 10.04
CA GLU A 191 8.01 11.60 11.30
C GLU A 191 7.40 10.89 12.52
N LYS A 192 6.27 10.20 12.32
CA LYS A 192 5.47 9.62 13.41
C LYS A 192 5.68 8.11 13.57
N TYR A 193 5.99 7.41 12.48
CA TYR A 193 6.25 5.98 12.43
C TYR A 193 7.70 5.76 12.00
N SER A 194 8.55 5.38 12.95
CA SER A 194 9.96 5.12 12.69
C SER A 194 10.22 3.73 12.07
N GLN A 195 9.20 2.86 12.00
CA GLN A 195 9.40 1.41 11.78
C GLN A 195 8.59 0.76 10.66
N PHE A 196 7.75 1.48 9.90
CA PHE A 196 7.08 0.89 8.72
C PHE A 196 6.72 1.89 7.61
N ASP A 197 6.60 1.38 6.38
CA ASP A 197 6.01 2.11 5.25
C ASP A 197 4.63 1.49 4.91
N PRO A 198 3.55 2.29 4.90
CA PRO A 198 2.20 1.83 4.61
C PRO A 198 2.04 1.05 3.31
N TYR A 199 2.64 1.52 2.23
CA TYR A 199 2.43 0.92 0.91
C TYR A 199 3.30 -0.33 0.74
N VAL A 200 4.50 -0.33 1.32
CA VAL A 200 5.30 -1.56 1.40
C VAL A 200 4.57 -2.61 2.23
N LEU A 201 4.06 -2.27 3.42
CA LEU A 201 3.31 -3.21 4.28
C LEU A 201 2.07 -3.76 3.56
N PHE A 202 1.30 -2.87 2.92
CA PHE A 202 0.15 -3.29 2.14
C PHE A 202 0.56 -4.29 1.06
N THR A 203 1.53 -3.95 0.22
CA THR A 203 1.92 -4.78 -0.92
C THR A 203 2.60 -6.09 -0.54
N CYS A 204 3.34 -6.12 0.55
CA CYS A 204 4.05 -7.31 0.98
C CYS A 204 3.14 -8.39 1.55
N LEU A 205 2.01 -7.98 2.11
CA LEU A 205 0.94 -8.87 2.56
C LEU A 205 -0.09 -9.14 1.47
N TYR A 206 -0.15 -8.25 0.48
CA TYR A 206 -1.15 -8.27 -0.57
C TYR A 206 -1.09 -9.55 -1.40
N GLY A 207 -2.14 -10.37 -1.35
CA GLY A 207 -2.24 -11.56 -2.20
C GLY A 207 -1.29 -12.71 -1.84
N ASN A 208 -0.84 -12.82 -0.58
CA ASN A 208 -0.08 -13.98 -0.07
C ASN A 208 -0.94 -15.25 0.13
N GLY A 209 -2.10 -15.36 -0.53
CA GLY A 209 -2.96 -16.54 -0.49
C GLY A 209 -3.79 -16.70 0.79
N TYR A 210 -3.82 -15.71 1.68
CA TYR A 210 -4.56 -15.77 2.94
C TYR A 210 -6.07 -15.52 2.81
N GLY A 211 -6.56 -15.04 1.65
CA GLY A 211 -7.97 -14.73 1.44
C GLY A 211 -8.39 -14.60 -0.02
N ASP A 212 -9.69 -14.51 -0.26
CA ASP A 212 -10.31 -14.21 -1.55
C ASP A 212 -10.16 -12.72 -1.86
N TYR A 213 -9.14 -12.42 -2.67
CA TYR A 213 -8.86 -11.08 -3.17
C TYR A 213 -9.76 -10.66 -4.33
N THR A 214 -10.43 -11.61 -4.99
CA THR A 214 -11.25 -11.30 -6.18
C THR A 214 -12.52 -10.55 -5.80
N ALA A 215 -13.11 -10.91 -4.67
CA ALA A 215 -14.30 -10.26 -4.12
C ALA A 215 -14.07 -8.79 -3.71
N VAL A 216 -12.82 -8.39 -3.46
CA VAL A 216 -12.46 -7.05 -2.94
C VAL A 216 -11.44 -6.32 -3.82
N ALA A 217 -11.14 -6.83 -5.02
CA ALA A 217 -10.19 -6.21 -5.95
C ALA A 217 -10.44 -4.71 -6.22
N PRO A 218 -11.71 -4.22 -6.38
CA PRO A 218 -11.96 -2.80 -6.55
C PRO A 218 -11.51 -1.93 -5.36
N PHE A 219 -11.53 -2.48 -4.14
CA PHE A 219 -11.03 -1.76 -2.97
C PHE A 219 -9.51 -1.71 -2.95
N HIS A 220 -8.83 -2.80 -3.29
CA HIS A 220 -7.36 -2.81 -3.40
C HIS A 220 -6.85 -1.80 -4.42
N ASP A 221 -7.52 -1.69 -5.56
CA ASP A 221 -7.23 -0.68 -6.57
C ASP A 221 -7.37 0.72 -5.96
N LYS A 222 -8.49 1.02 -5.28
CA LYS A 222 -8.71 2.32 -4.65
C LYS A 222 -7.70 2.64 -3.53
N VAL A 223 -7.35 1.68 -2.68
CA VAL A 223 -6.35 1.82 -1.62
C VAL A 223 -4.96 2.12 -2.23
N SER A 224 -4.57 1.37 -3.26
CA SER A 224 -3.32 1.59 -4.00
C SER A 224 -3.29 2.96 -4.67
N MET A 225 -4.42 3.38 -5.26
CA MET A 225 -4.56 4.70 -5.89
C MET A 225 -4.50 5.84 -4.87
N ALA A 226 -5.13 5.69 -3.70
CA ALA A 226 -5.06 6.66 -2.63
C ALA A 226 -3.63 6.83 -2.12
N MET A 227 -2.91 5.73 -1.85
CA MET A 227 -1.51 5.77 -1.45
C MET A 227 -0.61 6.38 -2.54
N ALA A 228 -0.83 6.02 -3.81
CA ALA A 228 -0.11 6.62 -4.93
C ALA A 228 -0.38 8.13 -5.05
N SER A 229 -1.62 8.58 -4.79
CA SER A 229 -1.99 10.00 -4.81
C SER A 229 -1.30 10.82 -3.72
N LEU A 230 -0.98 10.18 -2.59
CA LEU A 230 -0.18 10.74 -1.50
C LEU A 230 1.34 10.69 -1.77
N GLY A 231 1.78 9.96 -2.81
CA GLY A 231 3.18 9.83 -3.18
C GLY A 231 3.92 8.66 -2.54
N PHE A 232 3.22 7.75 -1.85
CA PHE A 232 3.82 6.47 -1.43
C PHE A 232 4.16 5.62 -2.64
N ILE A 233 5.14 4.73 -2.48
CA ILE A 233 5.53 3.74 -3.48
C ILE A 233 5.69 2.36 -2.81
N PRO A 234 5.50 1.25 -3.54
CA PRO A 234 5.55 -0.09 -2.96
C PRO A 234 6.98 -0.60 -2.67
N TYR A 235 7.98 0.26 -2.81
CA TYR A 235 9.40 -0.05 -2.66
C TYR A 235 10.19 1.21 -2.27
N ASN A 236 10.91 1.17 -1.15
CA ASN A 236 11.72 2.28 -0.64
C ASN A 236 12.92 1.77 0.20
N GLU A 237 13.57 2.62 0.99
CA GLU A 237 14.66 2.22 1.90
C GLU A 237 14.21 1.21 2.96
N TRP A 238 13.02 1.38 3.55
CA TRP A 238 12.46 0.43 4.51
C TRP A 238 12.34 -0.99 3.95
N SER A 239 11.87 -1.13 2.71
CA SER A 239 11.80 -2.43 2.02
C SER A 239 13.18 -3.05 1.76
N ARG A 240 14.22 -2.23 1.54
CA ARG A 240 15.59 -2.75 1.31
C ARG A 240 16.21 -3.35 2.57
N GLU A 241 15.90 -2.77 3.73
CA GLU A 241 16.43 -3.22 5.01
C GLU A 241 15.76 -4.51 5.50
N ARG A 242 14.51 -4.78 5.10
CA ARG A 242 13.81 -6.02 5.41
C ARG A 242 14.00 -7.05 4.29
N TRP A 243 14.88 -8.02 4.54
CA TRP A 243 15.38 -9.00 3.56
C TRP A 243 14.32 -9.85 2.81
N TRP A 244 13.06 -9.86 3.25
CA TRP A 244 12.02 -10.70 2.64
C TRP A 244 11.14 -9.97 1.62
N TRP A 245 11.17 -8.63 1.56
CA TRP A 245 10.36 -7.86 0.61
C TRP A 245 11.17 -6.78 -0.09
N ASP A 246 11.86 -7.15 -1.19
CA ASP A 246 12.57 -6.22 -2.05
C ASP A 246 11.90 -6.06 -3.43
N ILE A 247 12.47 -5.19 -4.27
CA ILE A 247 11.99 -4.96 -5.64
C ILE A 247 12.03 -6.21 -6.52
N GLY A 248 12.95 -7.14 -6.24
CA GLY A 248 13.07 -8.42 -6.91
C GLY A 248 11.90 -9.34 -6.56
N THR A 249 11.56 -9.45 -5.27
CA THR A 249 10.38 -10.16 -4.78
C THR A 249 9.11 -9.58 -5.41
N LEU A 250 8.94 -8.25 -5.40
CA LEU A 250 7.81 -7.60 -6.06
C LEU A 250 7.75 -7.94 -7.56
N ALA A 251 8.88 -7.90 -8.27
CA ALA A 251 8.95 -8.23 -9.69
C ALA A 251 8.61 -9.70 -9.98
N TRP A 252 9.09 -10.62 -9.15
CA TRP A 252 8.78 -12.05 -9.25
C TRP A 252 7.27 -12.29 -9.09
N ASP A 253 6.69 -11.69 -8.05
CA ASP A 253 5.26 -11.74 -7.74
C ASP A 253 4.40 -11.24 -8.90
N LEU A 254 4.72 -10.05 -9.41
CA LEU A 254 4.03 -9.45 -10.56
C LEU A 254 4.22 -10.28 -11.83
N GLY A 255 5.38 -10.91 -12.01
CA GLY A 255 5.63 -11.78 -13.15
C GLY A 255 4.80 -13.07 -13.14
N GLN A 256 4.46 -13.58 -11.96
CA GLN A 256 3.99 -14.95 -11.77
C GLN A 256 2.52 -15.04 -11.38
N GLN A 257 2.14 -14.31 -10.34
CA GLN A 257 0.85 -14.48 -9.67
C GLN A 257 -0.01 -13.22 -9.79
N LYS A 258 0.64 -12.06 -9.91
CA LYS A 258 0.02 -10.74 -9.77
C LYS A 258 0.13 -9.89 -11.03
N ALA A 259 0.24 -10.52 -12.19
CA ALA A 259 0.38 -9.86 -13.49
C ALA A 259 -0.69 -8.78 -13.78
N PRO A 260 -1.97 -8.96 -13.40
CA PRO A 260 -2.97 -7.92 -13.60
C PRO A 260 -2.66 -6.61 -12.85
N TRP A 261 -1.86 -6.64 -11.79
CA TRP A 261 -1.54 -5.48 -10.95
C TRP A 261 -0.29 -4.72 -11.37
N LEU A 262 0.47 -5.25 -12.32
CA LEU A 262 1.62 -4.57 -12.89
C LEU A 262 1.34 -3.09 -13.24
N PRO A 263 0.15 -2.72 -13.76
CA PRO A 263 -0.13 -1.33 -14.12
C PRO A 263 -0.36 -0.42 -12.92
N LEU A 264 -0.74 -0.96 -11.75
CA LEU A 264 -0.87 -0.21 -10.49
C LEU A 264 0.49 0.24 -9.96
N PHE A 265 1.50 -0.63 -10.07
CA PHE A 265 2.83 -0.38 -9.54
C PHE A 265 3.74 0.32 -10.53
N PHE A 266 3.63 0.00 -11.82
CA PHE A 266 4.39 0.62 -12.90
C PHE A 266 3.44 1.22 -13.94
N PRO A 267 2.69 2.28 -13.60
CA PRO A 267 1.76 2.90 -14.53
C PRO A 267 2.49 3.60 -15.67
N TYR A 268 1.83 3.72 -16.82
CA TYR A 268 2.29 4.62 -17.88
C TYR A 268 2.31 6.08 -17.40
N GLU A 269 3.21 6.87 -17.96
CA GLU A 269 3.44 8.25 -17.50
C GLU A 269 2.19 9.13 -17.73
N HIS A 270 1.83 9.89 -16.70
CA HIS A 270 0.70 10.82 -16.71
C HIS A 270 1.02 12.00 -15.78
N GLU A 271 0.50 13.19 -16.08
CA GLU A 271 0.76 14.41 -15.30
C GLU A 271 0.37 14.26 -13.81
N LEU A 272 -0.79 13.66 -13.55
CA LEU A 272 -1.30 13.40 -12.19
C LEU A 272 -0.46 12.39 -11.39
N LEU A 273 0.41 11.62 -12.05
CA LEU A 273 1.26 10.62 -11.42
C LEU A 273 2.68 11.13 -11.17
N GLN A 274 3.01 12.36 -11.53
CA GLN A 274 4.38 12.86 -11.38
C GLN A 274 4.94 12.76 -9.96
N PRO A 275 4.18 13.04 -8.87
CA PRO A 275 4.69 12.82 -7.50
C PRO A 275 5.05 11.35 -7.24
N PHE A 276 4.17 10.42 -7.63
CA PHE A 276 4.37 8.99 -7.50
C PHE A 276 5.57 8.49 -8.32
N LEU A 277 5.67 8.91 -9.58
CA LEU A 277 6.77 8.53 -10.47
C LEU A 277 8.10 9.15 -10.03
N HIS A 278 8.07 10.36 -9.46
CA HIS A 278 9.26 10.99 -8.89
C HIS A 278 9.78 10.18 -7.69
N SER A 279 8.89 9.76 -6.78
CA SER A 279 9.25 8.85 -5.69
C SER A 279 9.87 7.55 -6.23
N TRP A 280 9.26 6.89 -7.22
CA TRP A 280 9.84 5.69 -7.85
C TRP A 280 11.26 5.91 -8.37
N LYS A 281 11.47 6.99 -9.14
CA LYS A 281 12.77 7.33 -9.73
C LYS A 281 13.84 7.58 -8.68
N LYS A 282 13.47 8.11 -7.51
CA LYS A 282 14.41 8.34 -6.39
C LYS A 282 14.99 7.04 -5.83
N TYR A 283 14.19 5.97 -5.76
CA TYR A 283 14.60 4.73 -5.07
C TYR A 283 15.06 3.60 -6.01
N LEU A 284 14.82 3.70 -7.32
CA LEU A 284 15.27 2.70 -8.31
C LEU A 284 16.78 2.84 -8.62
N THR A 285 17.61 2.16 -7.84
CA THR A 285 19.05 2.05 -8.11
C THR A 285 19.34 1.08 -9.29
N PRO A 286 20.54 1.14 -9.88
CA PRO A 286 21.01 0.14 -10.85
C PRO A 286 20.83 -1.32 -10.39
N ASP A 287 21.16 -1.60 -9.13
CA ASP A 287 21.02 -2.95 -8.55
C ASP A 287 19.55 -3.36 -8.43
N ALA A 288 18.68 -2.43 -8.00
CA ALA A 288 17.24 -2.66 -7.93
C ALA A 288 16.64 -2.99 -9.31
N LEU A 289 17.02 -2.21 -10.34
CA LEU A 289 16.58 -2.44 -11.72
C LEU A 289 17.08 -3.79 -12.27
N LYS A 290 18.33 -4.16 -11.96
CA LYS A 290 18.92 -5.45 -12.34
C LYS A 290 18.21 -6.61 -11.66
N ALA A 291 17.92 -6.50 -10.35
CA ALA A 291 17.16 -7.49 -9.59
C ALA A 291 15.75 -7.69 -10.17
N MET A 292 15.06 -6.60 -10.48
CA MET A 292 13.73 -6.63 -11.11
C MET A 292 13.75 -7.36 -12.46
N ILE A 293 14.67 -7.00 -13.36
CA ILE A 293 14.78 -7.65 -14.69
C ILE A 293 15.13 -9.13 -14.58
N ASN A 294 16.06 -9.48 -13.69
CA ASN A 294 16.41 -10.89 -13.45
C ASN A 294 15.20 -11.69 -12.96
N ASN A 295 14.39 -11.14 -12.05
CA ASN A 295 13.20 -11.82 -11.54
C ASN A 295 12.11 -11.99 -12.61
N PHE A 296 11.86 -10.99 -13.48
CA PHE A 296 10.99 -11.20 -14.65
C PHE A 296 11.53 -12.25 -15.63
N SER A 297 12.86 -12.38 -15.75
CA SER A 297 13.50 -13.38 -16.62
C SER A 297 13.44 -14.81 -16.09
N GLY A 298 13.25 -14.98 -14.78
CA GLY A 298 13.32 -16.26 -14.10
C GLY A 298 12.31 -17.28 -14.61
N THR A 299 11.14 -16.85 -15.12
CA THR A 299 10.07 -17.75 -15.56
C THR A 299 9.50 -17.39 -16.93
N THR A 300 8.85 -18.36 -17.58
CA THR A 300 8.17 -18.13 -18.87
C THR A 300 6.99 -17.15 -18.72
N THR A 301 6.25 -17.22 -17.62
CA THR A 301 5.12 -16.34 -17.34
C THR A 301 5.61 -14.91 -17.11
N GLY A 302 6.61 -14.69 -16.26
CA GLY A 302 7.20 -13.38 -16.00
C GLY A 302 7.67 -12.69 -17.28
N ARG A 303 8.35 -13.43 -18.15
CA ARG A 303 8.79 -12.95 -19.47
C ARG A 303 7.64 -12.52 -20.37
N LYS A 304 6.56 -13.31 -20.43
CA LYS A 304 5.36 -12.96 -21.21
C LYS A 304 4.63 -11.76 -20.62
N THR A 305 4.53 -11.67 -19.31
CA THR A 305 3.92 -10.54 -18.58
C THR A 305 4.66 -9.25 -18.89
N PHE A 306 5.98 -9.23 -18.70
CA PHE A 306 6.83 -8.09 -19.03
C PHE A 306 6.67 -7.67 -20.49
N LYS A 307 6.79 -8.63 -21.43
CA LYS A 307 6.60 -8.35 -22.86
C LYS A 307 5.25 -7.69 -23.12
N THR A 308 4.18 -8.31 -22.63
CA THR A 308 2.81 -7.91 -22.97
C THR A 308 2.52 -6.51 -22.48
N TYR A 309 2.93 -6.18 -21.26
CA TYR A 309 2.66 -4.88 -20.67
C TYR A 309 3.54 -3.77 -21.24
N PHE A 310 4.87 -3.94 -21.21
CA PHE A 310 5.80 -2.87 -21.61
C PHE A 310 5.92 -2.70 -23.14
N SER A 311 5.30 -3.57 -23.94
CA SER A 311 5.21 -3.39 -25.39
C SER A 311 4.03 -2.54 -25.85
N GLN A 312 3.14 -2.09 -24.95
CA GLN A 312 1.96 -1.31 -25.36
C GLN A 312 2.35 0.10 -25.84
N GLY A 313 3.38 0.70 -25.24
CA GLY A 313 3.93 1.98 -25.69
C GLY A 313 5.26 2.30 -25.00
N PRO A 314 5.87 3.47 -25.28
CA PRO A 314 7.01 3.96 -24.53
C PRO A 314 6.68 4.04 -23.04
N HIS A 315 7.55 3.50 -22.19
CA HIS A 315 7.34 3.46 -20.74
C HIS A 315 8.55 4.04 -20.00
N TRP A 316 8.31 4.80 -18.93
CA TRP A 316 9.36 5.48 -18.17
C TRP A 316 10.37 4.48 -17.59
N LEU A 317 9.91 3.34 -17.06
CA LEU A 317 10.77 2.29 -16.50
C LEU A 317 11.75 1.72 -17.55
N THR A 318 11.28 1.43 -18.77
CA THR A 318 12.15 0.90 -19.83
C THR A 318 13.12 1.96 -20.34
N ALA A 319 12.71 3.24 -20.32
CA ALA A 319 13.61 4.36 -20.61
C ALA A 319 14.74 4.50 -19.57
N ILE A 320 14.42 4.38 -18.28
CA ILE A 320 15.38 4.41 -17.17
C ILE A 320 16.35 3.23 -17.27
N ILE A 321 15.87 2.02 -17.54
CA ILE A 321 16.73 0.85 -17.72
C ILE A 321 17.79 1.07 -18.82
N ILE A 322 17.39 1.64 -19.96
CA ILE A 322 18.34 1.94 -21.04
C ILE A 322 19.35 3.01 -20.62
N GLN A 323 18.93 3.99 -19.82
CA GLN A 323 19.76 5.12 -19.42
C GLN A 323 20.76 4.73 -18.32
N ASP A 324 20.28 4.02 -17.30
CA ASP A 324 21.02 3.85 -16.03
C ASP A 324 21.72 2.49 -15.95
N ILE A 325 21.23 1.47 -16.68
CA ILE A 325 21.85 0.13 -16.74
C ILE A 325 21.90 -0.44 -18.17
N PRO A 326 22.47 0.27 -19.16
CA PRO A 326 22.47 -0.16 -20.57
C PRO A 326 23.05 -1.56 -20.79
N ASP A 327 24.00 -1.99 -19.96
CA ASP A 327 24.62 -3.33 -20.04
C ASP A 327 23.62 -4.47 -19.86
N ILE A 328 22.52 -4.25 -19.14
CA ILE A 328 21.48 -5.28 -19.00
C ILE A 328 20.86 -5.63 -20.36
N ILE A 329 20.81 -4.68 -21.30
CA ILE A 329 20.28 -4.93 -22.65
C ILE A 329 21.19 -5.90 -23.40
N PHE A 330 22.51 -5.70 -23.32
CA PHE A 330 23.50 -6.62 -23.89
C PHE A 330 23.43 -8.00 -23.20
N GLU A 331 23.24 -8.04 -21.89
CA GLU A 331 23.05 -9.30 -21.16
C GLU A 331 21.80 -10.05 -21.61
N LEU A 332 20.68 -9.36 -21.86
CA LEU A 332 19.46 -9.98 -22.39
C LEU A 332 19.68 -10.56 -23.80
N VAL A 333 20.49 -9.90 -24.64
CA VAL A 333 20.91 -10.45 -25.95
C VAL A 333 21.71 -11.73 -25.76
N ARG A 334 22.75 -11.71 -24.91
CA ARG A 334 23.60 -12.86 -24.61
C ARG A 334 22.79 -14.05 -24.09
N ARG A 335 21.77 -13.79 -23.25
CA ARG A 335 20.88 -14.80 -22.66
C ARG A 335 19.75 -15.26 -23.60
N ASN A 336 19.63 -14.68 -24.80
CA ASN A 336 18.54 -14.95 -25.74
C ASN A 336 17.15 -14.62 -25.20
N GLU A 337 17.02 -13.56 -24.39
CA GLU A 337 15.78 -13.16 -23.74
C GLU A 337 14.86 -12.34 -24.65
N VAL A 338 14.44 -12.94 -25.77
CA VAL A 338 13.60 -12.36 -26.83
C VAL A 338 12.35 -11.66 -26.27
N TYR A 339 11.71 -12.24 -25.26
CA TYR A 339 10.50 -11.66 -24.64
C TYR A 339 10.79 -10.35 -23.91
N LEU A 340 11.87 -10.29 -23.13
CA LEU A 340 12.28 -9.10 -22.39
C LEU A 340 12.88 -8.04 -23.32
N LEU A 341 13.56 -8.44 -24.39
CA LEU A 341 14.08 -7.51 -25.41
C LEU A 341 12.99 -6.81 -26.22
N ALA A 342 11.87 -7.49 -26.46
CA ALA A 342 10.83 -7.01 -27.37
C ALA A 342 10.27 -5.61 -27.02
N PRO A 343 9.92 -5.27 -25.76
CA PRO A 343 9.55 -3.92 -25.37
C PRO A 343 10.56 -2.86 -25.80
N PHE A 344 11.85 -3.06 -25.49
CA PHE A 344 12.90 -2.08 -25.80
C PHE A 344 13.04 -1.88 -27.32
N LEU A 345 13.10 -2.98 -28.08
CA LEU A 345 13.24 -2.94 -29.54
C LEU A 345 12.04 -2.32 -30.24
N LYS A 346 10.84 -2.45 -29.66
CA LYS A 346 9.61 -1.89 -30.22
C LYS A 346 9.52 -0.38 -30.01
N THR A 347 9.88 0.13 -28.83
CA THR A 347 9.52 1.51 -28.41
C THR A 347 10.71 2.46 -28.23
N HIS A 348 11.95 1.96 -28.14
CA HIS A 348 13.14 2.77 -27.84
C HIS A 348 14.26 2.70 -28.90
N LYS A 349 13.90 2.48 -30.17
CA LYS A 349 14.85 2.22 -31.28
C LYS A 349 16.04 3.18 -31.34
N ARG A 350 15.78 4.50 -31.28
CA ARG A 350 16.82 5.53 -31.36
C ARG A 350 17.85 5.41 -30.23
N LYS A 351 17.40 5.22 -28.99
CA LYS A 351 18.28 5.06 -27.83
C LYS A 351 19.11 3.77 -27.95
N LEU A 352 18.48 2.68 -28.39
CA LEU A 352 19.16 1.41 -28.61
C LEU A 352 20.19 1.46 -29.74
N GLY A 353 19.93 2.22 -30.82
CA GLY A 353 20.88 2.42 -31.92
C GLY A 353 22.16 3.13 -31.49
N SER A 354 22.09 3.99 -30.48
CA SER A 354 23.25 4.66 -29.89
C SER A 354 23.99 3.84 -28.84
N LEU A 355 23.43 2.74 -28.32
CA LEU A 355 24.09 1.94 -27.28
C LEU A 355 25.36 1.28 -27.82
N ARG A 356 26.40 1.28 -26.99
CA ARG A 356 27.66 0.58 -27.21
C ARG A 356 28.01 -0.20 -25.94
N ASN A 357 28.52 -1.41 -26.10
CA ASN A 357 29.09 -2.16 -24.96
C ASN A 357 30.49 -1.64 -24.60
N GLU A 358 31.11 -2.25 -23.60
CA GLU A 358 32.48 -1.93 -23.15
C GLU A 358 33.53 -1.99 -24.28
N ASN A 359 33.29 -2.80 -25.32
CA ASN A 359 34.17 -2.94 -26.49
C ASN A 359 33.80 -2.00 -27.66
N GLY A 360 32.89 -1.04 -27.46
CA GLY A 360 32.46 -0.13 -28.51
C GLY A 360 31.55 -0.76 -29.59
N GLN A 361 31.01 -1.96 -29.35
CA GLN A 361 30.15 -2.66 -30.29
C GLN A 361 28.69 -2.24 -30.11
N SER A 362 27.98 -2.02 -31.21
CA SER A 362 26.52 -1.91 -31.25
C SER A 362 25.84 -3.22 -30.82
N LEU A 363 24.53 -3.17 -30.53
CA LEU A 363 23.76 -4.35 -30.16
C LEU A 363 23.80 -5.46 -31.22
N LEU A 364 23.76 -5.12 -32.50
CA LEU A 364 23.80 -6.11 -33.58
C LEU A 364 25.19 -6.74 -33.71
N GLU A 365 26.25 -5.92 -33.68
CA GLU A 365 27.63 -6.41 -33.72
C GLU A 365 27.93 -7.34 -32.53
N TYR A 366 27.51 -6.94 -31.33
CA TYR A 366 27.61 -7.76 -30.13
C TYR A 366 26.84 -9.07 -30.28
N ALA A 367 25.60 -9.04 -30.77
CA ALA A 367 24.78 -10.24 -30.97
C ALA A 367 25.43 -11.23 -31.95
N THR A 368 26.05 -10.75 -33.03
CA THR A 368 26.72 -11.59 -34.03
C THR A 368 28.08 -12.13 -33.57
N ALA A 369 28.81 -11.36 -32.75
CA ALA A 369 30.12 -11.74 -32.25
C ALA A 369 30.05 -12.66 -31.02
N THR A 370 28.95 -12.63 -30.28
CA THR A 370 28.79 -13.38 -29.02
C THR A 370 28.40 -14.84 -29.26
N ARG A 371 29.19 -15.76 -28.71
CA ARG A 371 28.93 -17.20 -28.78
C ARG A 371 27.59 -17.55 -28.11
N ASN A 372 26.85 -18.49 -28.70
CA ASN A 372 25.56 -19.02 -28.21
C ASN A 372 24.36 -18.07 -28.29
N VAL A 373 24.48 -16.91 -28.95
CA VAL A 373 23.31 -16.13 -29.36
C VAL A 373 22.61 -16.86 -30.51
N LYS A 374 21.31 -17.10 -30.36
CA LYS A 374 20.45 -17.80 -31.32
C LYS A 374 20.12 -16.87 -32.49
N GLU A 375 20.03 -17.42 -33.71
CA GLU A 375 19.69 -16.66 -34.92
C GLU A 375 18.38 -15.88 -34.76
N LYS A 376 17.38 -16.44 -34.06
CA LYS A 376 16.12 -15.75 -33.75
C LYS A 376 16.34 -14.41 -33.01
N THR A 377 17.31 -14.35 -32.10
CA THR A 377 17.65 -13.13 -31.36
C THR A 377 18.34 -12.11 -32.28
N ILE A 378 19.27 -12.57 -33.12
CA ILE A 378 19.96 -11.74 -34.12
C ILE A 378 18.95 -11.14 -35.11
N GLN A 379 18.05 -11.97 -35.63
CA GLN A 379 17.01 -11.57 -36.57
C GLN A 379 16.04 -10.56 -35.94
N LEU A 380 15.65 -10.76 -34.67
CA LEU A 380 14.82 -9.79 -33.94
C LEU A 380 15.48 -8.40 -33.87
N ILE A 381 16.78 -8.34 -33.59
CA ILE A 381 17.53 -7.07 -33.52
C ILE A 381 17.66 -6.45 -34.92
N ARG A 382 17.95 -7.26 -35.94
CA ARG A 382 18.04 -6.82 -37.34
C ARG A 382 16.71 -6.23 -37.83
N GLU A 383 15.59 -6.87 -37.52
CA GLU A 383 14.24 -6.43 -37.87
C GLU A 383 13.82 -5.15 -37.14
N ALA A 384 14.36 -4.89 -35.95
CA ALA A 384 14.08 -3.67 -35.21
C ALA A 384 14.57 -2.41 -35.95
N ARG A 385 15.55 -2.54 -36.86
CA ARG A 385 16.16 -1.46 -37.67
C ARG A 385 16.62 -0.30 -36.79
N LEU A 386 17.67 -0.54 -36.00
CA LEU A 386 18.20 0.41 -35.00
C LEU A 386 19.08 1.53 -35.61
N THR A 387 18.86 1.89 -36.87
CA THR A 387 19.63 2.89 -37.63
C THR A 387 18.99 4.27 -37.60
#